data_AF-A0A0E3SFI7-F1
#
_entry.id   AF-A0A0E3SFI7-F1
#
_cell.length_a   1.000
_cell.length_b   1.000
_cell.length_c   1.000
_cell.angle_alpha   90.00
_cell.angle_beta   90.00
_cell.angle_gamma   90.00
#
_symmetry.space_group_name_H-M   'P 1'
#
loop_
_entity.id
_entity.type
_entity.pdbx_description
1 polymer ?
#
loop_
_entity_poly.entity_id
_entity_poly.type
_entity_poly.pdbx_seq_one_letter_code
_entity_poly.pdbx_strand_id
1 'polypeptide(L)'
;MLSIKNKKIEPKYTTRNKGSKKILHPNMFSETLFSNQTIDTMNPLGNEMVLMPKYNLTLNVNNRVPHTQASEQFDYESKMYACYDTSSNANVSISIYLHGTNGWWIGGWQYNSYWETMEIMLPGSQDGWKTVNGELVTGEGTYKI
;
A
#
# COMPACT_ATOMS: atom_id res chain seq x y z
N MET A 1 12.67 -8.55 -26.71
CA MET A 1 12.57 -7.06 -26.66
C MET A 1 11.14 -6.68 -27.06
N LEU A 2 10.28 -6.40 -26.08
CA LEU A 2 8.87 -6.07 -26.31
C LEU A 2 8.70 -4.55 -26.26
N SER A 3 8.23 -3.93 -27.35
CA SER A 3 7.97 -2.49 -27.43
C SER A 3 6.46 -2.25 -27.30
N ILE A 4 6.04 -1.65 -26.19
CA ILE A 4 4.65 -1.25 -25.97
C ILE A 4 4.48 0.18 -26.49
N LYS A 5 3.70 0.34 -27.57
CA LYS A 5 3.32 1.66 -28.09
C LYS A 5 2.17 2.20 -27.23
N ASN A 6 2.46 3.19 -26.39
CA ASN A 6 1.45 3.94 -25.65
C ASN A 6 0.65 4.84 -26.60
N LYS A 7 -0.46 4.33 -27.15
CA LYS A 7 -1.49 5.18 -27.73
C LYS A 7 -2.25 5.81 -26.57
N LYS A 8 -2.25 7.14 -26.51
CA LYS A 8 -2.99 7.94 -25.51
C LYS A 8 -4.49 7.67 -25.70
N ILE A 9 -5.07 6.79 -24.89
CA ILE A 9 -6.52 6.57 -24.82
C ILE A 9 -7.02 7.51 -23.74
N GLU A 10 -7.72 8.58 -24.13
CA GLU A 10 -8.43 9.41 -23.15
C GLU A 10 -9.78 8.76 -22.83
N PRO A 11 -10.03 8.34 -21.58
CA PRO A 11 -11.33 7.79 -21.21
C PRO A 11 -12.38 8.90 -21.18
N LYS A 12 -13.53 8.65 -21.82
CA LYS A 12 -14.69 9.56 -21.78
C LYS A 12 -15.63 9.12 -20.68
N TYR A 13 -15.84 9.97 -19.67
CA TYR A 13 -16.90 9.79 -18.67
C TYR A 13 -17.84 11.00 -18.67
N THR A 14 -19.12 10.73 -18.46
CA THR A 14 -20.15 11.77 -18.34
C THR A 14 -20.16 12.29 -16.90
N THR A 15 -20.14 13.60 -16.70
CA THR A 15 -20.34 14.20 -15.38
C THR A 15 -21.59 15.06 -15.41
N ARG A 16 -22.60 14.62 -14.64
CA ARG A 16 -23.80 15.42 -14.36
C ARG A 16 -23.53 16.32 -13.15
N ASN A 17 -22.69 17.34 -13.28
CA ASN A 17 -22.73 18.46 -12.33
C ASN A 17 -22.10 19.74 -12.88
N LYS A 18 -22.80 20.86 -12.72
CA LYS A 18 -22.55 22.16 -13.35
C LYS A 18 -21.76 23.12 -12.43
N GLY A 19 -20.83 22.57 -11.65
CA GLY A 19 -19.93 23.33 -10.77
C GLY A 19 -18.49 22.89 -11.00
N SER A 20 -17.60 23.83 -11.29
CA SER A 20 -16.18 23.59 -11.54
C SER A 20 -15.43 23.26 -10.24
N LYS A 21 -15.77 22.12 -9.62
CA LYS A 21 -14.94 21.55 -8.56
C LYS A 21 -13.70 20.98 -9.23
N LYS A 22 -12.52 21.55 -8.94
CA LYS A 22 -11.24 20.94 -9.34
C LYS A 22 -11.18 19.56 -8.70
N ILE A 23 -11.19 18.52 -9.53
CA ILE A 23 -10.98 17.14 -9.10
C ILE A 23 -9.48 16.87 -9.26
N LEU A 24 -8.81 16.53 -8.16
CA LEU A 24 -7.42 16.08 -8.21
C LEU A 24 -7.40 14.61 -8.64
N HIS A 25 -6.54 14.28 -9.60
CA HIS A 25 -6.29 12.90 -10.01
C HIS A 25 -4.96 12.46 -9.41
N PRO A 26 -4.91 11.44 -8.54
CA PRO A 26 -3.65 10.90 -8.07
C PRO A 26 -2.91 10.24 -9.24
N ASN A 27 -1.60 10.43 -9.31
CA ASN A 27 -0.75 9.62 -10.18
C ASN A 27 -0.49 8.30 -9.45
N MET A 28 -0.88 7.18 -10.04
CA MET A 28 -0.76 5.85 -9.47
C MET A 28 0.11 4.98 -10.36
N PHE A 29 1.07 4.30 -9.76
CA PHE A 29 1.84 3.22 -10.39
C PHE A 29 1.67 1.97 -9.52
N SER A 30 1.38 0.83 -10.14
CA SER A 30 1.25 -0.45 -9.47
C SER A 30 1.87 -1.55 -10.31
N GLU A 31 2.44 -2.54 -9.63
CA GLU A 31 3.00 -3.73 -10.24
C GLU A 31 2.54 -4.95 -9.43
N THR A 32 2.28 -6.06 -10.12
CA THR A 32 1.92 -7.34 -9.49
C THR A 32 2.94 -8.37 -9.93
N LEU A 33 3.54 -9.05 -8.96
CA LEU A 33 4.47 -10.15 -9.17
C LEU A 33 3.80 -11.45 -8.72
N PHE A 34 3.82 -12.45 -9.59
CA PHE A 34 3.30 -13.78 -9.27
C PHE A 34 4.43 -14.66 -8.73
N SER A 35 4.20 -15.27 -7.57
CA SER A 35 5.12 -16.22 -6.96
C SER A 35 4.80 -17.66 -7.40
N ASN A 36 5.83 -18.47 -7.60
CA ASN A 36 5.70 -19.92 -7.84
C ASN A 36 5.70 -20.73 -6.53
N GLN A 37 5.87 -20.08 -5.40
CA GLN A 37 5.84 -20.67 -4.06
C GLN A 37 4.77 -19.99 -3.21
N THR A 38 4.28 -20.70 -2.19
CA THR A 38 3.39 -20.12 -1.18
C THR A 38 4.12 -18.99 -0.44
N ILE A 39 3.45 -17.86 -0.33
CA ILE A 39 3.94 -16.68 0.39
C ILE A 39 3.75 -16.91 1.89
N ASP A 40 4.78 -16.68 2.72
CA ASP A 40 4.65 -16.69 4.18
C ASP A 40 3.91 -15.44 4.66
N THR A 41 2.59 -15.52 4.65
CA THR A 41 1.70 -14.42 5.05
C THR A 41 1.56 -14.28 6.57
N MET A 42 2.06 -15.25 7.35
CA MET A 42 2.02 -15.20 8.81
C MET A 42 3.24 -14.45 9.35
N ASN A 43 4.44 -14.73 8.80
CA ASN A 43 5.71 -14.15 9.23
C ASN A 43 6.49 -13.56 8.05
N PRO A 44 5.97 -12.51 7.37
CA PRO A 44 6.62 -11.96 6.18
C PRO A 44 7.95 -11.25 6.49
N LEU A 45 8.17 -10.81 7.73
CA LEU A 45 9.41 -10.14 8.14
C LEU A 45 10.62 -11.07 8.03
N GLY A 46 11.47 -10.81 7.04
CA GLY A 46 12.69 -11.59 6.77
C GLY A 46 12.49 -12.77 5.82
N ASN A 47 11.25 -13.16 5.54
CA ASN A 47 10.91 -14.27 4.64
C ASN A 47 10.34 -13.79 3.29
N GLU A 48 9.65 -12.64 3.29
CA GLU A 48 8.93 -12.11 2.14
C GLU A 48 9.29 -10.64 1.85
N MET A 49 8.83 -10.12 0.72
CA MET A 49 9.00 -8.71 0.37
C MET A 49 8.16 -7.81 1.28
N VAL A 50 8.82 -6.95 2.05
CA VAL A 50 8.18 -5.92 2.89
C VAL A 50 8.77 -4.55 2.58
N LEU A 51 8.06 -3.47 2.92
CA LEU A 51 8.59 -2.12 2.77
C LEU A 51 9.69 -1.88 3.80
N MET A 52 10.85 -1.44 3.32
CA MET A 52 12.06 -1.22 4.11
C MET A 52 12.63 0.17 3.85
N PRO A 53 13.37 0.77 4.80
CA PRO A 53 13.71 0.26 6.12
C PRO A 53 12.56 0.39 7.13
N LYS A 54 12.57 -0.44 8.18
CA LYS A 54 11.68 -0.30 9.34
C LYS A 54 12.49 0.09 10.57
N TYR A 55 12.12 1.20 11.20
CA TYR A 55 12.67 1.68 12.47
C TYR A 55 11.60 1.56 13.55
N ASN A 56 12.02 1.35 14.80
CA ASN A 56 11.11 1.34 15.95
C ASN A 56 9.89 0.42 15.76
N LEU A 57 10.09 -0.75 15.13
CA LEU A 57 9.03 -1.71 14.88
C LEU A 57 8.46 -2.22 16.21
N THR A 58 7.17 -2.01 16.41
CA THR A 58 6.48 -2.43 17.64
C THR A 58 5.20 -3.17 17.30
N LEU A 59 4.91 -4.24 18.07
CA LEU A 59 3.64 -4.96 17.97
C LEU A 59 2.52 -4.09 18.56
N ASN A 60 1.52 -3.78 17.76
CA ASN A 60 0.33 -3.05 18.18
C ASN A 60 -0.72 -4.02 18.74
N VAL A 61 -0.66 -4.26 20.05
CA VAL A 61 -1.56 -5.18 20.77
C VAL A 61 -3.00 -4.68 20.89
N ASN A 62 -3.23 -3.38 20.69
CA ASN A 62 -4.54 -2.75 20.85
C ASN A 62 -5.34 -2.79 19.55
N ASN A 63 -4.66 -2.85 18.40
CA ASN A 63 -5.28 -2.88 17.10
C ASN A 63 -5.44 -4.33 16.64
N ARG A 64 -6.46 -4.99 17.17
CA ARG A 64 -6.87 -6.30 16.66
C ARG A 64 -7.63 -6.06 15.37
N VAL A 65 -7.03 -6.45 14.25
CA VAL A 65 -7.73 -6.52 12.97
C VAL A 65 -8.97 -7.40 13.19
N PRO A 66 -10.19 -6.86 13.04
CA PRO A 66 -11.40 -7.64 13.22
C PRO A 66 -11.37 -8.83 12.25
N HIS A 67 -11.79 -10.00 12.72
CA HIS A 67 -12.05 -11.21 11.92
C HIS A 67 -10.94 -12.26 11.75
N THR A 68 -9.75 -12.09 12.35
CA THR A 68 -8.68 -13.09 12.24
C THR A 68 -7.99 -13.35 13.57
N GLN A 69 -8.08 -14.59 14.08
CA GLN A 69 -7.44 -14.98 15.35
C GLN A 69 -5.92 -14.99 15.28
N ALA A 70 -5.35 -15.03 14.07
CA ALA A 70 -3.91 -15.16 13.83
C ALA A 70 -3.25 -13.86 13.34
N SER A 71 -4.00 -12.77 13.15
CA SER A 71 -3.45 -11.54 12.61
C SER A 71 -2.72 -10.72 13.67
N GLU A 72 -1.51 -10.29 13.33
CA GLU A 72 -0.73 -9.34 14.11
C GLU A 72 -0.61 -8.02 13.34
N GLN A 73 -0.64 -6.91 14.06
CA GLN A 73 -0.36 -5.59 13.50
C GLN A 73 0.92 -5.04 14.11
N PHE A 74 1.79 -4.49 13.27
CA PHE A 74 3.01 -3.82 13.68
C PHE A 74 3.03 -2.38 13.18
N ASP A 75 3.38 -1.46 14.06
CA ASP A 75 3.62 -0.06 13.70
C ASP A 75 5.14 0.16 13.60
N TYR A 76 5.56 0.95 12.61
CA TYR A 76 6.97 1.29 12.41
C TYR A 76 7.14 2.69 11.84
N GLU A 77 8.35 3.23 12.00
CA GLU A 77 8.79 4.42 11.30
C GLU A 77 9.63 4.03 10.09
N SER A 78 9.57 4.82 9.02
CA SER A 78 10.40 4.68 7.83
C SER A 78 10.82 6.05 7.28
N LYS A 79 11.39 6.05 6.07
CA LYS A 79 11.84 7.25 5.37
C LYS A 79 11.31 7.27 3.94
N MET A 80 10.78 8.42 3.53
CA MET A 80 10.35 8.68 2.16
C MET A 80 11.10 9.91 1.63
N TYR A 81 11.70 9.81 0.45
CA TYR A 81 12.31 10.95 -0.21
C TYR A 81 11.27 11.70 -1.04
N ALA A 82 11.15 13.01 -0.84
CA ALA A 82 10.26 13.87 -1.61
C ALA A 82 11.03 15.09 -2.11
N CYS A 83 10.97 15.33 -3.42
CA CYS A 83 11.58 16.47 -4.08
C CYS A 83 10.61 17.03 -5.12
N TYR A 84 9.95 18.14 -4.80
CA TYR A 84 9.00 18.78 -5.69
C TYR A 84 8.75 20.24 -5.28
N ASP A 85 8.36 21.06 -6.26
CA ASP A 85 7.95 22.44 -6.05
C ASP A 85 6.43 22.62 -6.15
N THR A 86 5.85 23.35 -5.21
CA THR A 86 4.41 23.68 -5.19
C THR A 86 4.14 24.96 -4.40
N SER A 87 2.90 25.46 -4.39
CA SER A 87 2.53 26.62 -3.59
C SER A 87 2.55 26.31 -2.09
N SER A 88 2.84 27.32 -1.25
CA SER A 88 2.95 27.14 0.21
C SER A 88 1.65 26.68 0.90
N ASN A 89 0.51 26.83 0.25
CA ASN A 89 -0.80 26.38 0.73
C ASN A 89 -1.26 25.04 0.12
N ALA A 90 -0.43 24.40 -0.71
CA ALA A 90 -0.75 23.09 -1.27
C ALA A 90 -0.31 21.97 -0.32
N ASN A 91 -1.12 20.91 -0.23
CA ASN A 91 -0.78 19.67 0.45
C ASN A 91 -0.64 18.56 -0.58
N VAL A 92 0.44 17.79 -0.50
CA VAL A 92 0.65 16.59 -1.31
C VAL A 92 0.52 15.38 -0.39
N SER A 93 -0.38 14.45 -0.73
CA SER A 93 -0.41 13.13 -0.09
C SER A 93 0.39 12.14 -0.91
N ILE A 94 1.21 11.34 -0.25
CA ILE A 94 1.93 10.23 -0.84
C ILE A 94 1.57 8.98 -0.03
N SER A 95 1.13 7.94 -0.73
CA SER A 95 0.73 6.66 -0.13
C SER A 95 1.44 5.53 -0.86
N ILE A 96 1.98 4.58 -0.10
CA ILE A 96 2.54 3.33 -0.61
C ILE A 96 1.73 2.19 0.01
N TYR A 97 1.33 1.25 -0.83
CA TYR A 97 0.64 0.04 -0.43
C TYR A 97 1.36 -1.18 -0.99
N LEU A 98 1.59 -2.18 -0.14
CA LEU A 98 2.14 -3.48 -0.50
C LEU A 98 1.19 -4.56 0.01
N HIS A 99 0.95 -5.60 -0.79
CA HIS A 99 0.07 -6.70 -0.42
C HIS A 99 0.61 -8.02 -0.96
N GLY A 100 0.79 -8.99 -0.07
CA GLY A 100 1.09 -10.39 -0.42
C GLY A 100 -0.10 -11.27 -0.08
N THR A 101 -0.53 -12.10 -1.03
CA THR A 101 -1.71 -12.96 -0.84
C THR A 101 -1.54 -14.32 -1.49
N ASN A 102 -1.97 -15.38 -0.80
CA ASN A 102 -2.26 -16.67 -1.40
C ASN A 102 -3.77 -16.84 -1.52
N GLY A 103 -4.24 -17.40 -2.64
CA GLY A 103 -5.64 -17.72 -2.87
C GLY A 103 -5.83 -19.15 -3.32
N TRP A 104 -6.86 -19.82 -2.82
CA TRP A 104 -7.22 -21.19 -3.20
C TRP A 104 -8.73 -21.40 -3.18
N TRP A 105 -9.19 -22.52 -3.73
CA TRP A 105 -10.61 -22.86 -3.79
C TRP A 105 -10.88 -24.14 -3.00
N ILE A 106 -11.72 -24.05 -1.96
CA ILE A 106 -12.34 -25.21 -1.27
C ILE A 106 -13.73 -24.79 -0.79
N GLY A 107 -14.78 -25.33 -1.40
CA GLY A 107 -16.17 -24.90 -1.20
C GLY A 107 -16.46 -23.44 -1.59
N GLY A 108 -15.44 -22.68 -2.03
CA GLY A 108 -15.45 -21.24 -2.25
C GLY A 108 -14.02 -20.69 -2.27
N TRP A 109 -13.85 -19.43 -2.68
CA TRP A 109 -12.56 -18.75 -2.61
C TRP A 109 -12.15 -18.55 -1.16
N GLN A 110 -10.94 -19.00 -0.86
CA GLN A 110 -10.24 -18.81 0.40
C GLN A 110 -8.96 -18.04 0.12
N TYR A 111 -8.48 -17.31 1.12
CA TYR A 111 -7.23 -16.58 1.01
C TYR A 111 -6.55 -16.46 2.36
N ASN A 112 -5.25 -16.19 2.31
CA ASN A 112 -4.53 -15.55 3.39
C ASN A 112 -3.62 -14.45 2.84
N SER A 113 -3.27 -13.50 3.67
CA SER A 113 -2.52 -12.31 3.24
C SER A 113 -1.77 -11.62 4.38
N TYR A 114 -0.85 -10.76 3.96
CA TYR A 114 -0.32 -9.65 4.74
C TYR A 114 -0.31 -8.40 3.87
N TRP A 115 -0.40 -7.23 4.48
CA TRP A 115 -0.29 -5.97 3.77
C TRP A 115 0.43 -4.93 4.60
N GLU A 116 0.97 -3.93 3.88
CA GLU A 116 1.62 -2.78 4.48
C GLU A 116 1.12 -1.49 3.85
N THR A 117 1.03 -0.46 4.68
CA THR A 117 0.72 0.91 4.26
C THR A 117 1.77 1.86 4.82
N MET A 118 2.12 2.88 4.04
CA MET A 118 2.79 4.09 4.50
C MET A 118 2.10 5.29 3.87
N GLU A 119 1.69 6.26 4.67
CA GLU A 119 1.05 7.48 4.18
C GLU A 119 1.65 8.72 4.85
N ILE A 120 1.88 9.76 4.06
CA ILE A 120 2.34 11.06 4.54
C ILE A 120 1.67 12.20 3.79
N MET A 121 1.33 13.26 4.51
CA MET A 121 0.85 14.52 3.95
C MET A 121 1.91 15.61 4.14
N LEU A 122 2.33 16.24 3.05
CA LEU A 122 3.44 17.18 3.01
C LEU A 122 2.97 18.57 2.50
N PRO A 123 3.04 19.63 3.31
CA PRO A 123 2.64 20.98 2.92
C PRO A 123 3.76 21.72 2.18
N GLY A 124 3.44 22.43 1.11
CA GLY A 124 4.41 23.22 0.34
C GLY A 124 5.49 22.37 -0.36
N SER A 125 6.48 23.04 -0.94
CA SER A 125 7.63 22.40 -1.59
C SER A 125 8.40 21.50 -0.62
N GLN A 126 8.99 20.42 -1.13
CA GLN A 126 9.81 19.50 -0.38
C GLN A 126 11.14 19.27 -1.09
N ASP A 127 12.21 19.13 -0.32
CA ASP A 127 13.54 18.77 -0.79
C ASP A 127 14.24 17.93 0.29
N GLY A 128 14.03 16.61 0.25
CA GLY A 128 14.76 15.67 1.09
C GLY A 128 13.94 14.55 1.71
N TRP A 129 14.56 13.86 2.66
CA TRP A 129 13.98 12.73 3.39
C TRP A 129 12.98 13.18 4.46
N LYS A 130 11.87 12.45 4.54
CA LYS A 130 10.79 12.64 5.52
C LYS A 130 10.57 11.38 6.33
N THR A 131 10.37 11.52 7.64
CA THR A 131 9.90 10.41 8.46
C THR A 131 8.45 10.15 8.12
N VAL A 132 8.11 8.88 7.92
CA VAL A 132 6.75 8.41 7.65
C VAL A 132 6.43 7.26 8.60
N ASN A 133 5.19 7.18 9.06
CA ASN A 133 4.72 6.04 9.83
C ASN A 133 4.15 5.00 8.87
N GLY A 134 4.45 3.74 9.14
CA GLY A 134 3.92 2.61 8.42
C GLY A 134 3.25 1.61 9.33
N GLU A 135 2.37 0.84 8.73
CA GLU A 135 1.65 -0.26 9.35
C GLU A 135 1.93 -1.53 8.55
N LEU A 136 2.14 -2.65 9.25
CA LEU A 136 2.20 -3.99 8.69
C LEU A 136 1.16 -4.85 9.40
N VAL A 137 0.23 -5.41 8.65
CA VAL A 137 -0.70 -6.42 9.12
C VAL A 137 -0.31 -7.76 8.52
N THR A 138 -0.11 -8.76 9.37
CA THR A 138 0.19 -10.15 8.97
C THR A 138 -0.96 -11.07 9.36
N GLY A 139 -0.95 -12.31 8.89
CA GLY A 139 -1.84 -13.33 9.44
C GLY A 139 -3.32 -13.13 9.09
N GLU A 140 -3.64 -12.35 8.05
CA GLU A 140 -5.03 -12.13 7.62
C GLU A 140 -5.54 -13.34 6.80
N GLY A 141 -6.83 -13.65 6.92
CA GLY A 141 -7.50 -14.74 6.21
C GLY A 141 -7.44 -16.10 6.91
N THR A 142 -7.55 -17.16 6.12
CA THR A 142 -7.73 -18.55 6.56
C THR A 142 -6.38 -19.28 6.64
N TYR A 143 -6.02 -19.81 7.82
CA TYR A 143 -4.79 -20.62 7.99
C TYR A 143 -5.06 -22.05 8.46
N LYS A 144 -6.28 -22.32 8.93
CA LYS A 144 -6.72 -23.65 9.33
C LYS A 144 -7.97 -23.97 8.52
N ILE A 145 -7.96 -25.15 7.90
CA ILE A 145 -9.04 -25.71 7.11
C ILE A 145 -9.58 -26.91 7.89
#